data_AF-A0AAP0F3A6-F1
#
_entry.id   AF-A0AAP0F3A6-F1
#
_cell.length_a   1.000
_cell.length_b   1.000
_cell.length_c   1.000
_cell.angle_alpha   90.00
_cell.angle_beta   90.00
_cell.angle_gamma   90.00
#
_symmetry.space_group_name_H-M   'P 1'
#
loop_
_entity.id
_entity.type
_entity.pdbx_description
1 polymer ?
#
loop_
_entity_poly.entity_id
_entity_poly.type
_entity_poly.pdbx_seq_one_letter_code
_entity_poly.pdbx_strand_id
1 'polypeptide(L)'
;MVVGPKGGKAKSLVTKAGGVPPLSSPILWTSTKRLVLFISQIQAPDTREGIYIWTTCRQFLNGDSTGRLIEYNTKTKKSKILLKGMAFANGVALSKSKRYLLVAETGTARIMRYWLKGNKATKVELFSKLKGMPDNIKRNKRGEFWVATAADSGLLTKMCNF
;
A
#
# COMPACT_ATOMS: atom_id res chain seq x y z
N MET A 1 7.11 10.30 4.06
CA MET A 1 7.78 11.60 4.38
C MET A 1 7.62 12.56 3.21
N VAL A 2 7.99 13.83 3.36
CA VAL A 2 8.04 14.83 2.28
C VAL A 2 9.41 15.50 2.23
N VAL A 3 9.93 15.70 1.02
CA VAL A 3 11.17 16.44 0.73
C VAL A 3 10.83 17.51 -0.30
N GLY A 4 11.45 18.69 -0.20
CA GLY A 4 11.22 19.79 -1.13
C GLY A 4 11.83 19.53 -2.52
N PRO A 5 11.42 20.29 -3.56
CA PRO A 5 11.94 20.11 -4.92
C PRO A 5 13.44 20.40 -5.06
N LYS A 6 14.02 21.13 -4.10
CA LYS A 6 15.47 21.38 -4.00
C LYS A 6 16.22 20.32 -3.17
N GLY A 7 15.55 19.23 -2.80
CA GLY A 7 16.10 18.22 -1.88
C GLY A 7 16.05 18.65 -0.41
N GLY A 8 16.89 18.02 0.42
CA GLY A 8 17.05 18.32 1.85
C GLY A 8 16.42 17.28 2.80
N LYS A 9 16.39 17.62 4.10
CA LYS A 9 15.92 16.72 5.16
C LYS A 9 14.43 16.41 5.00
N ALA A 10 14.09 15.12 4.94
CA ALA A 10 12.72 14.65 4.86
C ALA A 10 11.95 14.94 6.16
N LYS A 11 10.69 15.37 6.04
CA LYS A 11 9.77 15.61 7.18
C LYS A 11 8.64 14.59 7.17
N SER A 12 8.19 14.14 8.34
CA SER A 12 7.02 13.25 8.42
C SER A 12 5.74 14.02 8.07
N LEU A 13 4.86 13.39 7.28
CA LEU A 13 3.54 13.94 6.95
C LEU A 13 2.46 13.44 7.91
N VAL A 14 2.63 12.23 8.46
CA VAL A 14 1.68 11.58 9.36
C VAL A 14 2.49 10.96 10.49
N THR A 15 2.23 11.41 11.71
CA THR A 15 2.83 10.82 12.92
C THR A 15 1.91 9.82 13.59
N LYS A 16 0.59 9.91 13.36
CA LYS A 16 -0.44 8.97 13.81
C LYS A 16 -1.61 8.90 12.81
N ALA A 17 -2.21 7.72 12.66
CA ALA A 17 -3.48 7.52 11.97
C ALA A 17 -4.38 6.62 12.81
N GLY A 18 -5.54 7.13 13.24
CA GLY A 18 -6.43 6.42 14.15
C GLY A 18 -5.77 6.03 15.48
N GLY A 19 -4.93 6.92 16.04
CA GLY A 19 -4.21 6.68 17.30
C GLY A 19 -2.90 5.88 17.18
N VAL A 20 -2.68 5.19 16.06
CA VAL A 20 -1.51 4.31 15.86
C VAL A 20 -0.45 5.01 14.98
N PRO A 21 0.85 5.00 15.35
CA PRO A 21 1.92 5.48 14.48
C PRO A 21 1.99 4.69 13.16
N PRO A 22 2.17 5.34 12.00
CA PRO A 22 2.48 4.63 10.76
C PRO A 22 3.93 4.15 10.80
N LEU A 23 4.15 2.83 10.79
CA LEU A 23 5.48 2.25 11.02
C LEU A 23 6.30 2.04 9.72
N SER A 24 5.66 2.00 8.56
CA SER A 24 6.34 2.11 7.26
C SER A 24 5.32 2.46 6.18
N SER A 25 5.60 3.48 5.38
CA SER A 25 4.79 3.79 4.20
C SER A 25 5.68 3.70 2.98
N PRO A 26 5.72 2.54 2.30
CA PRO A 26 6.62 2.37 1.17
C PRO A 26 6.24 3.31 0.02
N ILE A 27 4.96 3.68 -0.09
CA ILE A 27 4.45 4.35 -1.29
C ILE A 27 3.46 5.47 -0.93
N LEU A 28 3.71 6.63 -1.54
CA LEU A 28 2.90 7.84 -1.49
C LEU A 28 2.17 8.01 -2.83
N TRP A 29 0.85 8.17 -2.80
CA TRP A 29 0.09 8.58 -3.98
C TRP A 29 -0.67 9.89 -3.74
N THR A 30 -0.53 10.85 -4.65
CA THR A 30 -1.14 12.18 -4.56
C THR A 30 -2.18 12.37 -5.68
N SER A 31 -3.45 12.66 -5.34
CA SER A 31 -4.48 12.85 -6.38
C SER A 31 -4.62 14.26 -6.90
N THR A 32 -4.34 15.22 -6.04
CA THR A 32 -4.70 16.63 -6.14
C THR A 32 -4.06 17.24 -4.89
N LYS A 33 -3.85 18.55 -4.86
CA LYS A 33 -3.16 19.29 -3.78
C LYS A 33 -3.70 19.07 -2.34
N ARG A 34 -4.72 18.22 -2.14
CA ARG A 34 -5.48 18.01 -0.91
C ARG A 34 -5.42 16.59 -0.34
N LEU A 35 -5.18 15.57 -1.17
CA LEU A 35 -5.30 14.18 -0.76
C LEU A 35 -4.04 13.37 -1.02
N VAL A 36 -3.57 12.79 0.07
CA VAL A 36 -2.46 11.87 0.09
C VAL A 36 -2.94 10.52 0.60
N LEU A 37 -2.54 9.44 -0.06
CA LEU A 37 -2.78 8.08 0.42
C LEU A 37 -1.45 7.42 0.79
N PHE A 38 -1.48 6.75 1.93
CA PHE A 38 -0.38 5.90 2.38
C PHE A 38 -0.91 4.55 2.75
N ILE A 39 0.00 3.59 2.72
CA ILE A 39 -0.21 2.29 3.29
C ILE A 39 0.69 2.14 4.51
N SER A 40 0.23 1.40 5.53
CA SER A 40 1.04 1.11 6.71
C SER A 40 0.97 -0.34 7.11
N GLN A 41 2.12 -0.99 7.29
CA GLN A 41 2.28 -2.26 7.99
C GLN A 41 2.79 -2.00 9.41
N ILE A 42 2.42 -2.85 10.38
CA ILE A 42 2.90 -2.69 11.78
C ILE A 42 4.35 -3.17 11.92
N GLN A 43 4.83 -4.05 11.03
CA GLN A 43 6.16 -4.60 11.11
C GLN A 43 6.91 -4.32 9.81
N ALA A 44 7.81 -3.32 9.83
CA ALA A 44 8.73 -3.13 8.73
C ALA A 44 9.83 -4.21 8.84
N PRO A 45 10.08 -5.02 7.79
CA PRO A 45 11.23 -5.92 7.77
C PRO A 45 12.53 -5.10 7.93
N ASP A 46 13.47 -5.59 8.74
CA ASP A 46 14.82 -4.99 8.85
C ASP A 46 15.49 -5.03 7.47
N THR A 47 16.06 -3.90 7.05
CA THR A 47 16.51 -3.65 5.67
C THR A 47 17.86 -4.27 5.33
N ARG A 48 18.52 -4.97 6.26
CA ARG A 48 19.69 -5.81 5.92
C ARG A 48 19.21 -6.95 5.03
N GLU A 49 19.80 -7.13 3.83
CA GLU A 49 19.24 -7.96 2.75
C GLU A 49 18.82 -9.39 3.17
N GLY A 50 19.60 -10.05 4.04
CA GLY A 50 19.25 -11.38 4.57
C GLY A 50 18.12 -11.37 5.61
N ILE A 51 17.97 -10.28 6.36
CA ILE A 51 16.91 -10.13 7.37
C ILE A 51 15.59 -9.73 6.70
N TYR A 52 15.63 -8.97 5.59
CA TYR A 52 14.45 -8.50 4.88
C TYR A 52 13.60 -9.65 4.32
N ILE A 53 14.24 -10.61 3.66
CA ILE A 53 13.59 -11.81 3.12
C ILE A 53 13.01 -12.64 4.26
N TRP A 54 13.79 -12.90 5.30
CA TRP A 54 13.38 -13.73 6.44
C TRP A 54 12.20 -13.12 7.21
N THR A 55 12.25 -11.83 7.51
CA THR A 55 11.18 -11.13 8.23
C THR A 55 9.90 -11.02 7.40
N THR A 56 10.01 -10.79 6.10
CA THR A 56 8.88 -10.76 5.16
C THR A 56 8.24 -12.15 5.03
N CYS A 57 9.05 -13.20 4.90
CA CYS A 57 8.61 -14.58 4.94
C CYS A 57 7.84 -14.90 6.23
N ARG A 58 8.40 -14.52 7.39
CA ARG A 58 7.75 -14.72 8.68
C ARG A 58 6.41 -13.99 8.79
N GLN A 59 6.29 -12.79 8.24
CA GLN A 59 5.02 -12.06 8.20
C GLN A 59 3.98 -12.79 7.35
N PHE A 60 4.38 -13.28 6.17
CA PHE A 60 3.46 -14.04 5.31
C PHE A 60 3.04 -15.37 5.94
N LEU A 61 3.98 -16.14 6.50
CA LEU A 61 3.71 -17.41 7.17
C LEU A 61 2.81 -17.24 8.40
N ASN A 62 2.99 -16.15 9.15
CA ASN A 62 2.16 -15.84 10.31
C ASN A 62 0.81 -15.20 9.94
N GLY A 63 0.54 -14.97 8.64
CA GLY A 63 -0.70 -14.37 8.17
C GLY A 63 -0.87 -12.90 8.59
N ASP A 64 0.21 -12.12 8.66
CA ASP A 64 0.15 -10.70 9.01
C ASP A 64 -0.79 -9.94 8.05
N SER A 65 -1.89 -9.44 8.61
CA SER A 65 -2.90 -8.64 7.91
C SER A 65 -3.03 -7.24 8.51
N THR A 66 -1.98 -6.67 9.08
CA THR A 66 -2.02 -5.36 9.76
C THR A 66 -2.04 -4.15 8.80
N GLY A 67 -2.01 -4.42 7.49
CA GLY A 67 -2.02 -3.42 6.43
C GLY A 67 -3.25 -2.52 6.46
N ARG A 68 -3.02 -1.23 6.23
CA ARG A 68 -4.06 -0.18 6.21
C ARG A 68 -3.93 0.71 4.99
N LEU A 69 -5.06 1.13 4.42
CA LEU A 69 -5.16 2.25 3.48
C LEU A 69 -5.55 3.50 4.28
N ILE A 70 -4.71 4.53 4.24
CA ILE A 70 -4.90 5.76 5.02
C ILE A 70 -5.06 6.94 4.07
N GLU A 71 -6.12 7.69 4.28
CA GLU A 71 -6.36 9.01 3.72
C GLU A 71 -5.71 10.08 4.59
N TYR A 72 -5.02 11.02 3.96
CA TYR A 72 -4.47 12.20 4.63
C TYR A 72 -4.85 13.48 3.89
N ASN A 73 -5.46 14.40 4.64
CA ASN A 73 -5.83 15.71 4.15
C ASN A 73 -4.69 16.71 4.41
N THR A 74 -4.06 17.19 3.35
CA THR A 74 -2.88 18.07 3.45
C THR A 74 -3.18 19.46 4.00
N LYS A 75 -4.45 19.91 3.92
CA LYS A 75 -4.89 21.21 4.47
C LYS A 75 -5.17 21.13 5.95
N THR A 76 -6.00 20.18 6.37
CA THR A 76 -6.42 20.04 7.77
C THR A 76 -5.40 19.27 8.61
N LYS A 77 -4.41 18.64 7.97
CA LYS A 77 -3.42 17.76 8.59
C LYS A 77 -4.03 16.55 9.30
N LYS A 78 -5.29 16.20 9.00
CA LYS A 78 -5.99 15.06 9.57
C LYS A 78 -5.82 13.82 8.71
N SER A 79 -5.72 12.67 9.36
CA SER A 79 -5.65 11.34 8.74
C SER A 79 -6.91 10.53 9.07
N LYS A 80 -7.31 9.64 8.17
CA LYS A 80 -8.44 8.71 8.32
C LYS A 80 -8.07 7.35 7.74
N ILE A 81 -8.38 6.28 8.46
CA ILE A 81 -8.23 4.91 7.93
C ILE A 81 -9.44 4.63 7.02
N LEU A 82 -9.17 4.29 5.76
CA LEU A 82 -10.19 3.91 4.77
C LEU A 82 -10.42 2.40 4.74
N LEU A 83 -9.34 1.63 4.89
CA LEU A 83 -9.36 0.16 4.91
C LEU A 83 -8.28 -0.34 5.88
N LYS A 84 -8.54 -1.46 6.56
CA LYS A 84 -7.65 -2.18 7.47
C LYS A 84 -7.73 -3.67 7.19
N GLY A 85 -6.82 -4.46 7.75
CA GLY A 85 -6.89 -5.92 7.64
C GLY A 85 -6.25 -6.46 6.35
N MET A 86 -5.35 -5.71 5.72
CA MET A 86 -4.76 -6.11 4.45
C MET A 86 -3.44 -6.87 4.64
N ALA A 87 -3.29 -7.98 3.93
CA ALA A 87 -2.08 -8.80 3.95
C ALA A 87 -0.96 -8.13 3.13
N PHE A 88 -0.09 -7.38 3.82
CA PHE A 88 0.97 -6.62 3.18
C PHE A 88 0.41 -5.72 2.04
N ALA A 89 -0.48 -4.81 2.39
CA ALA A 89 -0.79 -3.69 1.52
C ALA A 89 0.52 -2.96 1.13
N ASN A 90 0.72 -2.75 -0.17
CA ASN A 90 1.99 -2.25 -0.69
C ASN A 90 1.82 -1.04 -1.62
N GLY A 91 1.25 -1.25 -2.82
CA GLY A 91 0.97 -0.19 -3.79
C GLY A 91 -0.45 0.36 -3.74
N VAL A 92 -0.63 1.62 -4.16
CA VAL A 92 -1.94 2.27 -4.31
C VAL A 92 -1.99 3.13 -5.59
N ALA A 93 -3.11 3.10 -6.30
CA ALA A 93 -3.35 3.96 -7.45
C ALA A 93 -4.81 4.38 -7.57
N LEU A 94 -5.07 5.66 -7.84
CA LEU A 94 -6.42 6.13 -8.15
C LEU A 94 -6.79 5.91 -9.61
N SER A 95 -8.04 5.50 -9.82
CA SER A 95 -8.71 5.52 -11.11
C SER A 95 -8.69 6.89 -11.80
N LYS A 96 -8.73 6.87 -13.13
CA LYS A 96 -8.82 8.09 -13.95
C LYS A 96 -10.04 8.94 -13.59
N SER A 97 -11.17 8.30 -13.30
CA SER A 97 -12.43 8.94 -12.90
C SER A 97 -12.48 9.37 -11.42
N LYS A 98 -11.46 9.06 -10.63
CA LYS A 98 -11.41 9.36 -9.18
C LYS A 98 -12.57 8.76 -8.37
N ARG A 99 -13.15 7.65 -8.86
CA ARG A 99 -14.28 6.95 -8.21
C ARG A 99 -13.84 5.81 -7.32
N TYR A 100 -12.66 5.24 -7.56
CA TYR A 100 -12.09 4.14 -6.78
C TYR A 100 -10.57 4.19 -6.75
N LEU A 101 -10.00 3.52 -5.77
CA LEU A 101 -8.58 3.20 -5.61
C LEU A 101 -8.34 1.72 -5.89
N LEU A 102 -7.17 1.41 -6.45
CA LEU A 102 -6.61 0.07 -6.42
C LEU A 102 -5.55 0.02 -5.33
N VAL A 103 -5.49 -1.10 -4.61
CA VAL A 103 -4.50 -1.39 -3.58
C VAL A 103 -3.91 -2.76 -3.87
N ALA A 104 -2.59 -2.85 -3.92
CA ALA A 104 -1.87 -4.12 -4.04
C ALA A 104 -1.79 -4.77 -2.66
N GLU A 105 -2.30 -5.98 -2.54
CA GLU A 105 -2.19 -6.84 -1.37
C GLU A 105 -1.18 -7.94 -1.70
N THR A 106 0.08 -7.71 -1.30
CA THR A 106 1.24 -8.51 -1.68
C THR A 106 1.12 -9.94 -1.16
N GLY A 107 0.72 -10.12 0.10
CA GLY A 107 0.70 -11.42 0.77
C GLY A 107 -0.32 -12.41 0.22
N THR A 108 -1.28 -11.96 -0.60
CA THR A 108 -2.29 -12.82 -1.23
C THR A 108 -2.26 -12.78 -2.76
N ALA A 109 -1.29 -12.08 -3.35
CA ALA A 109 -1.20 -11.85 -4.79
C ALA A 109 -2.48 -11.25 -5.41
N ARG A 110 -3.14 -10.32 -4.70
CA ARG A 110 -4.39 -9.68 -5.14
C ARG A 110 -4.22 -8.17 -5.36
N ILE A 111 -4.95 -7.66 -6.34
CA ILE A 111 -5.29 -6.25 -6.44
C ILE A 111 -6.71 -6.08 -5.91
N MET A 112 -6.86 -5.24 -4.90
CA MET A 112 -8.15 -4.91 -4.28
C MET A 112 -8.62 -3.56 -4.78
N ARG A 113 -9.93 -3.41 -5.02
CA ARG A 113 -10.56 -2.14 -5.38
C ARG A 113 -11.31 -1.59 -4.17
N TYR A 114 -11.03 -0.34 -3.79
CA TYR A 114 -11.77 0.42 -2.79
C TYR A 114 -12.55 1.55 -3.45
N TRP A 115 -13.88 1.54 -3.35
CA TRP A 115 -14.73 2.57 -3.94
C TRP A 115 -14.79 3.83 -3.07
N LEU A 116 -14.49 4.99 -3.66
CA LEU A 116 -14.51 6.28 -2.98
C LEU A 116 -15.88 6.98 -3.08
N LYS A 117 -16.62 6.75 -4.17
CA LYS A 117 -17.82 7.53 -4.52
C LYS A 117 -18.88 6.69 -5.21
N GLY A 118 -20.11 7.20 -5.18
CA GLY A 118 -21.29 6.60 -5.80
C GLY A 118 -21.96 5.58 -4.89
N ASN A 119 -22.91 4.82 -5.45
CA ASN A 119 -23.68 3.79 -4.73
C ASN A 119 -22.83 2.66 -4.12
N LYS A 120 -21.58 2.50 -4.56
CA LYS A 120 -20.63 1.52 -4.02
C LYS A 120 -19.63 2.12 -3.03
N ALA A 121 -19.76 3.39 -2.63
CA ALA A 121 -18.80 4.04 -1.74
C ALA A 121 -18.50 3.16 -0.51
N THR A 122 -17.22 3.12 -0.11
CA THR A 122 -16.63 2.30 0.95
C THR A 122 -16.60 0.79 0.71
N LYS A 123 -17.21 0.27 -0.37
CA LYS A 123 -17.13 -1.14 -0.74
C LYS A 123 -15.71 -1.52 -1.17
N VAL A 124 -15.31 -2.74 -0.78
CA VAL A 124 -14.07 -3.40 -1.20
C VAL A 124 -14.40 -4.62 -2.05
N GLU A 125 -13.70 -4.79 -3.18
CA GLU A 125 -13.88 -5.95 -4.05
C GLU A 125 -12.55 -6.39 -4.68
N LEU A 126 -12.44 -7.66 -5.06
CA LEU A 126 -11.31 -8.15 -5.83
C LEU A 126 -11.30 -7.49 -7.22
N PHE A 127 -10.17 -6.90 -7.59
CA PHE A 127 -9.95 -6.34 -8.93
C PHE A 127 -9.30 -7.35 -9.86
N SER A 128 -8.22 -8.00 -9.39
CA SER A 128 -7.46 -9.00 -10.14
C SER A 128 -6.68 -9.90 -9.19
N LYS A 129 -6.50 -11.15 -9.58
CA LYS A 129 -5.44 -12.02 -9.02
C LYS A 129 -4.21 -11.92 -9.92
N LEU A 130 -3.03 -12.05 -9.36
CA LEU A 130 -1.77 -12.04 -10.09
C LEU A 130 -0.99 -13.32 -9.80
N LYS A 131 -0.10 -13.72 -10.71
CA LYS A 131 0.78 -14.88 -10.50
C LYS A 131 1.92 -14.57 -9.52
N GLY A 132 2.44 -13.34 -9.59
CA GLY A 132 3.48 -12.84 -8.70
C GLY A 132 2.95 -11.89 -7.62
N MET A 133 3.81 -11.57 -6.66
CA MET A 133 3.44 -10.71 -5.54
C MET A 133 3.43 -9.24 -5.99
N PRO A 134 2.28 -8.54 -5.94
CA PRO A 134 2.22 -7.17 -6.40
C PRO A 134 2.93 -6.22 -5.44
N ASP A 135 3.56 -5.22 -6.03
CA ASP A 135 4.19 -4.11 -5.32
C ASP A 135 3.56 -2.79 -5.81
N ASN A 136 4.34 -1.92 -6.44
CA ASN A 136 3.90 -0.61 -6.89
C ASN A 136 2.83 -0.70 -8.00
N ILE A 137 1.78 0.12 -7.88
CA ILE A 137 0.77 0.33 -8.93
C ILE A 137 0.90 1.74 -9.49
N LYS A 138 1.00 1.86 -10.83
CA LYS A 138 0.96 3.14 -11.53
C LYS A 138 -0.10 3.12 -12.62
N ARG A 139 -0.87 4.20 -12.73
CA ARG A 139 -1.87 4.34 -13.79
C ARG A 139 -1.32 5.22 -14.92
N ASN A 140 -1.49 4.79 -16.17
CA ASN A 140 -1.09 5.57 -17.34
C ASN A 140 -2.17 6.59 -17.77
N LYS A 141 -1.91 7.32 -18.87
CA LYS A 141 -2.82 8.35 -19.41
C LYS A 141 -4.13 7.77 -19.97
N ARG A 142 -4.11 6.54 -20.48
CA ARG A 142 -5.30 5.83 -20.98
C ARG A 142 -6.24 5.42 -19.84
N GLY A 143 -5.69 5.18 -18.65
CA GLY A 143 -6.43 4.73 -17.47
C GLY A 143 -6.15 3.28 -17.11
N GLU A 144 -5.23 2.63 -17.81
CA GLU A 144 -4.72 1.30 -17.49
C GLU A 144 -3.75 1.37 -16.29
N PHE A 145 -3.55 0.23 -15.65
CA PHE A 145 -2.69 0.10 -14.47
C PHE A 145 -1.52 -0.83 -14.76
N TRP A 146 -0.32 -0.36 -14.44
CA TRP A 146 0.93 -1.08 -14.46
C TRP A 146 1.22 -1.50 -13.02
N VAL A 147 1.46 -2.80 -12.82
CA VAL A 147 1.72 -3.37 -11.50
C VAL A 147 3.10 -4.00 -11.55
N ALA A 148 4.01 -3.54 -10.70
CA ALA A 148 5.27 -4.24 -10.47
C ALA A 148 4.98 -5.53 -9.71
N THR A 149 5.58 -6.64 -10.14
CA THR A 149 5.43 -7.94 -9.46
C THR A 149 6.81 -8.46 -9.07
N ALA A 150 7.00 -8.76 -7.79
CA ALA A 150 8.17 -9.44 -7.30
C ALA A 150 7.91 -10.95 -7.28
N ALA A 151 8.86 -11.72 -7.84
CA ALA A 151 8.88 -13.18 -7.84
C ALA A 151 7.59 -13.87 -8.35
N ASP A 152 7.67 -15.16 -8.69
CA ASP A 152 6.46 -15.97 -8.74
C ASP A 152 6.01 -16.27 -7.30
N SER A 153 4.71 -16.34 -7.03
CA SER A 153 4.17 -16.69 -5.71
C SER A 153 4.75 -18.01 -5.17
N GLY A 154 5.07 -18.97 -6.06
CA GLY A 154 5.74 -20.22 -5.69
C GLY A 154 7.21 -20.08 -5.26
N LEU A 155 7.90 -19.01 -5.67
CA LEU A 155 9.27 -18.74 -5.20
C LEU A 155 9.26 -18.26 -3.74
N LEU A 156 8.24 -17.52 -3.32
CA LEU A 156 8.09 -17.13 -1.92
C LEU A 156 7.94 -18.37 -1.02
N THR A 157 7.10 -19.34 -1.39
CA THR A 157 6.98 -20.61 -0.66
C THR A 157 8.32 -21.32 -0.53
N LYS A 158 9.13 -21.34 -1.60
CA LYS A 158 10.49 -21.91 -1.56
C LYS A 158 11.45 -21.09 -0.69
N MET A 159 11.38 -19.77 -0.74
CA MET A 159 12.24 -18.87 0.05
C MET A 159 11.90 -18.85 1.54
N CYS A 160 10.66 -19.19 1.91
CA CYS A 160 10.21 -19.21 3.30
C CYS A 160 10.28 -20.61 3.94
N ASN A 161 10.57 -21.65 3.16
CA ASN A 161 10.89 -22.98 3.65
C ASN A 161 12.40 -23.06 3.94
N PHE A 162 12.79 -22.73 5.18
CA PHE A 162 14.12 -23.00 5.71
C PHE A 162 14.12 -24.30 6.51
#